data_AF-A0A7Y2F1E4-F1
#
_entry.id   AF-A0A7Y2F1E4-F1
#
_cell.length_a   1.000
_cell.length_b   1.000
_cell.length_c   1.000
_cell.angle_alpha   90.00
_cell.angle_beta   90.00
_cell.angle_gamma   90.00
#
_symmetry.space_group_name_H-M   'P 1'
#
loop_
_entity.id
_entity.type
_entity.pdbx_description
1 polymer ?
#
loop_
_entity_poly.entity_id
_entity_poly.type
_entity_poly.pdbx_seq_one_letter_code
_entity_poly.pdbx_strand_id
1 'polypeptide(L)'
;MKNKLHILLITLGLVLVGMHFQSCRDDEMFQNVAITSQEELDRLLAEDGGNPRYEGDLLLTGEITSLTSLSHLEKIIGNLVIIDTELESLDGLENLNLVTGDILIRSTPPNVQEIRDFCALRDLLISGNFKSILIYDN
;
A
#
# COMPACT_ATOMS: atom_id res chain seq x y z
N MET A 1 -33.98 -53.21 -32.87
CA MET A 1 -35.18 -52.34 -32.99
C MET A 1 -34.75 -50.91 -32.74
N LYS A 2 -35.05 -50.04 -33.69
CA LYS A 2 -34.77 -48.60 -33.66
C LYS A 2 -35.69 -47.93 -32.63
N ASN A 3 -35.23 -46.89 -31.95
CA ASN A 3 -35.98 -45.64 -31.77
C ASN A 3 -34.99 -44.50 -31.50
N LYS A 4 -34.81 -43.65 -32.52
CA LYS A 4 -34.16 -42.34 -32.42
C LYS A 4 -35.24 -41.33 -32.04
N LEU A 5 -34.93 -40.38 -31.16
CA LEU A 5 -35.39 -39.00 -31.34
C LEU A 5 -34.44 -38.03 -30.65
N HIS A 6 -33.73 -37.23 -31.45
CA HIS A 6 -32.91 -36.10 -31.03
C HIS A 6 -33.79 -34.91 -30.68
N ILE A 7 -33.48 -34.24 -29.57
CA ILE A 7 -33.64 -32.79 -29.46
C ILE A 7 -32.32 -32.24 -28.92
N LEU A 8 -31.59 -31.58 -29.80
CA LEU A 8 -30.42 -30.75 -29.56
C LEU A 8 -30.93 -29.32 -29.39
N LEU A 9 -30.52 -28.61 -28.32
CA LEU A 9 -30.04 -27.22 -28.43
C LEU A 9 -29.29 -26.80 -27.15
N ILE A 10 -28.09 -26.31 -27.41
CA ILE A 10 -27.00 -25.89 -26.53
C ILE A 10 -27.17 -24.39 -26.21
N THR A 11 -26.92 -23.97 -24.97
CA THR A 11 -26.22 -22.70 -24.66
C THR A 11 -25.36 -22.97 -23.41
N LEU A 12 -24.08 -23.33 -23.59
CA LEU A 12 -22.93 -22.43 -23.55
C LEU A 12 -22.92 -21.51 -22.32
N GLY A 13 -22.49 -22.05 -21.18
CA GLY A 13 -22.04 -21.26 -20.02
C GLY A 13 -20.68 -21.81 -19.59
N LEU A 14 -19.63 -21.06 -19.88
CA LEU A 14 -18.24 -21.35 -19.56
C LEU A 14 -18.08 -21.75 -18.09
N VAL A 15 -17.15 -22.67 -17.85
CA VAL A 15 -16.55 -22.94 -16.54
C VAL A 15 -16.22 -21.61 -15.85
N LEU A 16 -16.91 -21.30 -14.77
CA LEU A 16 -16.35 -20.44 -13.73
C LEU A 16 -16.38 -21.26 -12.47
N VAL A 17 -15.22 -21.85 -12.23
CA VAL A 17 -14.73 -22.31 -10.96
C VAL A 17 -15.14 -21.26 -9.93
N GLY A 18 -16.24 -21.51 -9.24
CA GLY A 18 -16.57 -20.87 -7.98
C GLY A 18 -15.63 -21.41 -6.90
N MET A 19 -14.32 -21.30 -7.13
CA MET A 19 -13.42 -21.00 -6.02
C MET A 19 -13.98 -19.68 -5.51
N HIS A 20 -14.82 -19.78 -4.47
CA HIS A 20 -14.94 -18.69 -3.52
C HIS A 20 -13.50 -18.31 -3.23
N PHE A 21 -13.08 -17.14 -3.71
CA PHE A 21 -11.87 -16.52 -3.21
C PHE A 21 -12.10 -16.46 -1.71
N GLN A 22 -11.37 -17.33 -1.00
CA GLN A 22 -11.26 -17.28 0.43
C GLN A 22 -10.82 -15.85 0.71
N SER A 23 -11.75 -15.01 1.16
CA SER A 23 -11.40 -13.71 1.69
C SER A 23 -10.37 -14.00 2.76
N CYS A 24 -9.17 -13.42 2.64
CA CYS A 24 -8.26 -13.37 3.77
C CYS A 24 -8.89 -12.42 4.79
N ARG A 25 -9.90 -12.94 5.49
CA ARG A 25 -10.66 -12.29 6.54
C ARG A 25 -10.65 -13.24 7.72
N ASP A 26 -9.44 -13.47 8.23
CA ASP A 26 -9.23 -13.95 9.58
C ASP A 26 -8.52 -12.82 10.32
N ASP A 27 -9.11 -12.49 11.46
CA ASP A 27 -8.74 -11.44 12.41
C ASP A 27 -7.24 -11.48 12.78
N GLU A 28 -6.64 -10.29 12.91
CA GLU A 28 -5.38 -10.02 13.65
C GLU A 28 -4.10 -10.78 13.23
N MET A 29 -3.89 -11.06 11.95
CA MET A 29 -2.61 -11.65 11.50
C MET A 29 -2.15 -11.21 10.11
N PHE A 30 -2.37 -9.94 9.73
CA PHE A 30 -1.48 -9.34 8.75
C PHE A 30 -0.25 -8.87 9.52
N GLN A 31 0.80 -9.69 9.48
CA GLN A 31 2.14 -9.21 9.77
C GLN A 31 2.35 -7.93 8.96
N ASN A 32 2.99 -6.93 9.57
CA ASN A 32 3.49 -5.76 8.87
C ASN A 32 4.35 -6.23 7.70
N VAL A 33 3.77 -6.33 6.50
CA VAL A 33 4.50 -6.70 5.30
C VAL A 33 5.30 -5.46 4.92
N ALA A 34 6.61 -5.54 5.14
CA ALA A 34 7.50 -4.51 4.69
C ALA A 34 7.49 -4.50 3.15
N ILE A 35 7.21 -3.34 2.57
CA ILE A 35 7.42 -3.08 1.16
C ILE A 35 8.90 -2.81 0.99
N THR A 36 9.56 -3.66 0.20
CA THR A 36 11.04 -3.72 0.15
C THR A 36 11.65 -3.19 -1.16
N SER A 37 10.80 -2.87 -2.14
CA SER A 37 11.22 -2.44 -3.48
C SER A 37 10.21 -1.50 -4.12
N GLN A 38 10.69 -0.67 -5.05
CA GLN A 38 9.83 0.21 -5.85
C GLN A 38 8.75 -0.56 -6.61
N GLU A 39 9.08 -1.73 -7.18
CA GLU A 39 8.12 -2.54 -7.92
C GLU A 39 6.97 -3.06 -7.03
N GLU A 40 7.27 -3.43 -5.79
CA GLU A 40 6.26 -3.86 -4.82
C GLU A 40 5.34 -2.69 -4.43
N LEU A 41 5.92 -1.51 -4.16
CA LEU A 41 5.16 -0.30 -3.84
C LEU A 41 4.19 0.07 -4.98
N ASP A 42 4.68 0.06 -6.21
CA ASP A 42 3.90 0.45 -7.38
C ASP A 42 2.77 -0.56 -7.68
N ARG A 43 3.00 -1.86 -7.43
CA ARG A 43 1.98 -2.91 -7.59
C ARG A 43 0.89 -2.83 -6.53
N LEU A 44 1.27 -2.65 -5.26
CA LEU A 44 0.34 -2.58 -4.12
C LEU A 44 -0.79 -1.57 -4.36
N LEU A 45 -0.47 -0.45 -4.99
CA LEU A 45 -1.38 0.66 -5.21
C LEU A 45 -2.13 0.59 -6.54
N ALA A 46 -1.58 -0.12 -7.53
CA ALA A 46 -2.30 -0.41 -8.77
C ALA A 46 -3.48 -1.37 -8.52
N GLU A 47 -3.34 -2.27 -7.55
CA GLU A 47 -4.37 -3.27 -7.21
C GLU A 47 -5.55 -2.70 -6.43
N ASP A 48 -5.35 -1.64 -5.64
CA ASP A 48 -6.44 -0.98 -4.86
C ASP A 48 -7.23 0.07 -5.67
N GLY A 49 -6.97 0.18 -6.97
CA GLY A 49 -7.77 0.98 -7.91
C GLY A 49 -7.77 2.49 -7.62
N GLY A 50 -6.73 3.00 -6.94
CA GLY A 50 -6.63 4.41 -6.55
C GLY A 50 -7.50 4.79 -5.34
N ASN A 51 -7.87 3.82 -4.50
CA ASN A 51 -8.49 4.09 -3.22
C ASN A 51 -7.60 5.02 -2.37
N PRO A 52 -8.13 6.17 -1.88
CA PRO A 52 -7.32 7.15 -1.14
C PRO A 52 -7.00 6.71 0.29
N ARG A 53 -7.28 5.45 0.67
CA ARG A 53 -7.13 4.95 2.04
C ARG A 53 -6.43 3.59 2.06
N TYR A 54 -5.28 3.56 2.73
CA TYR A 54 -4.53 2.35 3.03
C TYR A 54 -4.88 1.83 4.42
N GLU A 55 -5.15 0.53 4.52
CA GLU A 55 -5.49 -0.17 5.76
C GLU A 55 -4.26 -0.89 6.31
N GLY A 56 -3.88 -0.60 7.56
CA GLY A 56 -2.73 -1.20 8.22
C GLY A 56 -1.48 -0.31 8.22
N ASP A 57 -0.41 -0.87 8.77
CA ASP A 57 0.89 -0.20 8.84
C ASP A 57 1.57 -0.22 7.47
N LEU A 58 1.92 0.97 6.96
CA LEU A 58 2.71 1.12 5.75
C LEU A 58 4.20 1.18 6.13
N LEU A 59 4.88 0.05 6.01
CA LEU A 59 6.30 -0.10 6.28
C LEU A 59 7.10 -0.12 4.97
N LEU A 60 7.87 0.93 4.71
CA LEU A 60 8.72 1.10 3.53
C LEU A 60 10.18 0.92 3.91
N THR A 61 10.90 0.07 3.18
CA THR A 61 12.34 -0.15 3.34
C THR A 61 12.99 -0.64 2.05
N GLY A 62 14.32 -0.61 1.95
CA GLY A 62 15.05 -1.14 0.81
C GLY A 62 15.07 -0.20 -0.38
N GLU A 63 15.09 -0.77 -1.59
CA GLU A 63 15.33 -0.05 -2.85
C GLU A 63 14.06 0.69 -3.33
N ILE A 64 13.66 1.70 -2.56
CA ILE A 64 12.54 2.62 -2.85
C ILE A 64 13.13 4.01 -3.07
N THR A 65 12.87 4.56 -4.26
CA THR A 65 13.45 5.84 -4.71
C THR A 65 12.39 6.91 -4.94
N SER A 66 11.10 6.54 -4.97
CA SER A 66 10.00 7.47 -5.16
C SER A 66 8.73 7.01 -4.43
N LEU A 67 8.04 7.96 -3.82
CA LEU A 67 6.71 7.76 -3.25
C LEU A 67 5.59 8.27 -4.18
N THR A 68 5.89 8.64 -5.43
CA THR A 68 4.90 9.22 -6.35
C THR A 68 3.68 8.32 -6.60
N SER A 69 3.84 7.00 -6.49
CA SER A 69 2.72 6.06 -6.60
C SER A 69 1.71 6.23 -5.44
N LEU A 70 2.12 6.78 -4.30
CA LEU A 70 1.26 7.15 -3.16
C LEU A 70 0.56 8.51 -3.33
N SER A 71 0.74 9.23 -4.44
CA SER A 71 0.19 10.60 -4.62
C SER A 71 -1.33 10.73 -4.53
N HIS A 72 -2.08 9.62 -4.62
CA HIS A 72 -3.53 9.61 -4.46
C HIS A 72 -3.96 9.33 -3.01
N LEU A 73 -3.02 8.94 -2.14
CA LEU A 73 -3.30 8.48 -0.80
C LEU A 73 -3.59 9.68 0.13
N GLU A 74 -4.76 9.66 0.75
CA GLU A 74 -5.18 10.66 1.71
C GLU A 74 -5.06 10.15 3.16
N LYS A 75 -5.16 8.83 3.37
CA LYS A 75 -5.32 8.24 4.70
C LYS A 75 -4.51 6.95 4.85
N ILE A 76 -3.78 6.83 5.95
CA ILE A 76 -3.18 5.57 6.43
C ILE A 76 -3.85 5.22 7.76
N ILE A 77 -4.50 4.07 7.81
CA ILE A 77 -5.12 3.54 9.03
C ILE A 77 -4.14 2.58 9.70
N GLY A 78 -3.08 3.18 10.24
CA GLY A 78 -1.96 2.50 10.85
C GLY A 78 -0.80 3.47 11.05
N ASN A 79 0.40 2.92 11.17
CA ASN A 79 1.65 3.67 11.20
C ASN A 79 2.19 3.91 9.78
N LEU A 80 2.89 5.02 9.57
CA LEU A 80 3.74 5.22 8.39
C LEU A 80 5.19 5.08 8.85
N VAL A 81 5.89 4.08 8.34
CA VAL A 81 7.26 3.78 8.77
C VAL A 81 8.16 3.73 7.54
N ILE A 82 9.12 4.65 7.45
CA ILE A 82 10.10 4.74 6.36
C ILE A 82 11.48 4.51 6.96
N ILE A 83 12.08 3.37 6.60
CA ILE A 83 13.35 2.93 7.17
C ILE A 83 14.29 2.49 6.06
N ASP A 84 15.49 3.05 6.02
CA ASP A 84 16.56 2.57 5.11
C ASP A 84 16.11 2.50 3.65
N THR A 85 15.55 3.61 3.17
CA THR A 85 15.19 3.80 1.76
C THR A 85 16.22 4.65 1.02
N GLU A 86 16.12 4.70 -0.31
CA GLU A 86 16.93 5.57 -1.17
C GLU A 86 16.20 6.89 -1.48
N LEU A 87 15.23 7.28 -0.65
CA LEU A 87 14.44 8.50 -0.83
C LEU A 87 15.26 9.75 -0.52
N GLU A 88 15.18 10.75 -1.41
CA GLU A 88 15.71 12.10 -1.18
C GLU A 88 14.63 13.10 -0.73
N SER A 89 13.36 12.81 -1.04
CA SER A 89 12.17 13.57 -0.67
C SER A 89 11.01 12.65 -0.30
N LEU A 90 9.96 13.24 0.26
CA LEU A 90 8.68 12.57 0.52
C LEU A 90 7.62 12.88 -0.55
N ASP A 91 8.04 13.31 -1.73
CA ASP A 91 7.13 13.68 -2.82
C ASP A 91 6.24 12.48 -3.21
N GLY A 92 4.95 12.74 -3.35
CA GLY A 92 3.91 11.72 -3.41
C GLY A 92 3.09 11.56 -2.12
N LEU A 93 3.46 12.22 -1.01
CA LEU A 93 2.66 12.24 0.21
C LEU A 93 1.85 13.54 0.41
N GLU A 94 1.77 14.41 -0.58
CA GLU A 94 1.19 15.77 -0.46
C GLU A 94 -0.30 15.77 -0.08
N ASN A 95 -1.03 14.73 -0.48
CA ASN A 95 -2.46 14.59 -0.21
C ASN A 95 -2.78 13.91 1.13
N LEU A 96 -1.76 13.38 1.82
CA LEU A 96 -1.91 12.68 3.08
C LEU A 96 -2.41 13.65 4.16
N ASN A 97 -3.59 13.38 4.71
CA ASN A 97 -4.22 14.21 5.75
C ASN A 97 -4.54 13.44 7.04
N LEU A 98 -4.38 12.11 7.03
CA LEU A 98 -4.57 11.27 8.20
C LEU A 98 -3.57 10.12 8.25
N VAL A 99 -2.90 9.98 9.39
CA VAL A 99 -2.22 8.75 9.81
C VAL A 99 -2.74 8.42 11.20
N THR A 100 -3.48 7.33 11.40
CA THR A 100 -4.07 7.07 12.73
C THR A 100 -3.02 6.72 13.79
N GLY A 101 -1.85 6.25 13.36
CA GLY A 101 -0.72 5.88 14.20
C GLY A 101 0.42 6.90 14.19
N ASP A 102 1.62 6.37 14.43
CA ASP A 102 2.88 7.11 14.45
C ASP A 102 3.49 7.20 13.05
N ILE A 103 4.23 8.28 12.79
CA ILE A 103 5.06 8.45 11.60
C ILE A 103 6.52 8.34 12.05
N LEU A 104 7.23 7.36 11.51
CA LEU A 104 8.62 7.09 11.84
C LEU A 104 9.46 7.16 10.56
N ILE A 105 10.49 8.01 10.58
CA ILE A 105 11.48 8.10 9.51
C ILE A 105 12.85 7.92 10.14
N ARG A 106 13.62 6.92 9.69
CA ARG A 106 14.98 6.70 10.19
C ARG A 106 15.86 5.95 9.21
N SER A 107 17.16 6.08 9.37
CA SER A 107 18.14 5.14 8.81
C SER A 107 18.83 4.34 9.91
N THR A 108 19.37 3.18 9.53
CA THR A 108 20.18 2.31 10.36
C THR A 108 21.48 1.97 9.62
N PRO A 109 22.65 2.15 10.26
CA PRO A 109 23.93 1.79 9.63
C PRO A 109 23.96 0.31 9.20
N PRO A 110 24.54 -0.03 8.03
CA PRO A 110 25.36 0.81 7.16
C PRO A 110 24.57 1.61 6.09
N ASN A 111 23.24 1.54 6.09
CA ASN A 111 22.42 2.27 5.13
C ASN A 111 22.47 3.77 5.41
N VAL A 112 22.27 4.57 4.37
CA VAL A 112 22.25 6.03 4.45
C VAL A 112 21.03 6.51 3.68
N GLN A 113 19.96 6.81 4.41
CA GLN A 113 18.80 7.54 3.91
C GLN A 113 19.05 9.03 4.17
N GLU A 114 18.90 9.89 3.16
CA GLU A 114 19.13 11.35 3.27
C GLU A 114 17.93 12.15 2.75
N ILE A 115 16.76 12.02 3.38
CA ILE A 115 15.59 12.82 3.01
C ILE A 115 15.83 14.28 3.41
N ARG A 116 15.91 15.18 2.45
CA ARG A 116 16.19 16.60 2.69
C ARG A 116 14.94 17.47 2.60
N ASP A 117 13.93 16.99 1.88
CA ASP A 117 12.67 17.71 1.68
C ASP A 117 11.49 16.96 2.33
N PHE A 118 10.91 17.59 3.34
CA PHE A 118 9.72 17.12 4.06
C PHE A 118 8.47 17.94 3.71
N CYS A 119 8.52 18.83 2.71
CA CYS A 119 7.42 19.72 2.34
C CYS A 119 6.15 18.97 1.96
N ALA A 120 6.25 17.74 1.46
CA ALA A 120 5.11 16.88 1.19
C ALA A 120 4.23 16.65 2.44
N LEU A 121 4.79 16.68 3.65
CA LEU A 121 4.03 16.51 4.89
C LEU A 121 3.37 17.81 5.40
N ARG A 122 3.52 18.94 4.69
CA ARG A 122 3.06 20.25 5.17
C ARG A 122 1.57 20.24 5.56
N ASP A 123 0.71 19.70 4.72
CA ASP A 123 -0.74 19.78 4.93
C ASP A 123 -1.19 18.86 6.08
N LEU A 124 -0.56 17.69 6.21
CA LEU A 124 -0.68 16.79 7.37
C LEU A 124 -0.27 17.50 8.68
N LEU A 125 0.85 18.22 8.66
CA LEU A 125 1.40 18.93 9.83
C LEU A 125 0.55 20.13 10.27
N ILE A 126 -0.07 20.83 9.32
CA ILE A 126 -0.85 22.04 9.61
C ILE A 126 -2.27 21.71 10.03
N SER A 127 -2.88 20.72 9.37
CA SER A 127 -4.33 20.51 9.45
C SER A 127 -4.77 19.05 9.55
N GLY A 128 -3.85 18.11 9.35
CA GLY A 128 -4.14 16.70 9.42
C GLY A 128 -4.15 16.15 10.85
N ASN A 129 -4.24 14.83 10.94
CA ASN A 129 -4.25 14.11 12.22
C ASN A 129 -3.23 12.97 12.18
N PHE A 130 -2.36 12.95 13.18
CA PHE A 130 -1.35 11.93 13.43
C PHE A 130 -1.06 11.86 14.92
N LYS A 131 -0.56 10.72 15.39
CA LYS A 131 -0.25 10.53 16.81
C LYS A 131 1.07 11.20 17.19
N SER A 132 2.14 10.88 16.47
CA SER A 132 3.45 11.50 16.65
C SER A 132 4.28 11.39 15.38
N ILE A 133 5.31 12.25 15.25
CA ILE A 133 6.32 12.18 14.20
C ILE A 133 7.68 12.05 14.87
N LEU A 134 8.43 11.03 14.49
CA LEU A 134 9.79 10.76 14.95
C LEU A 134 10.70 10.67 13.72
N ILE A 135 11.71 11.53 13.68
CA ILE A 135 12.73 11.56 12.62
C ILE A 135 14.09 11.55 13.30
N TYR A 136 14.89 10.52 13.05
CA TYR A 136 16.25 10.42 13.59
C TYR A 136 17.13 9.60 12.66
N ASP A 137 18.43 9.91 12.64
CA ASP A 137 19.41 9.23 11.78
C ASP A 137 18.97 9.17 10.30
N ASN A 138 18.54 10.31 9.75
CA ASN A 138 18.22 10.54 8.34
C ASN A 138 19.18 11.60 7.78
#